data_AF-A0A376U7T9-F1
#
_entry.id   AF-A0A376U7T9-F1
#
_cell.length_a   1.000
_cell.length_b   1.000
_cell.length_c   1.000
_cell.angle_alpha   90.00
_cell.angle_beta   90.00
_cell.angle_gamma   90.00
#
_symmetry.space_group_name_H-M   'P 1'
#
loop_
_entity.id
_entity.type
_entity.pdbx_description
1 polymer ?
#
loop_
_entity_poly.entity_id
_entity_poly.type
_entity_poly.pdbx_seq_one_letter_code
_entity_poly.pdbx_strand_id
1 'polypeptide(L)' 'MVANLAPRKMRFGISEGMVMAAGPGGKDIFLLSRMLVLNQAIR' A
#
# COMPACT_ATOMS: atom_id res chain seq x y z
N MET A 1 -2.54 -1.47 2.80
CA MET A 1 -2.17 -2.36 1.68
C MET A 1 -3.24 -2.23 0.62
N VAL A 2 -2.88 -1.89 -0.62
CA VAL A 2 -3.84 -1.81 -1.74
C VAL A 2 -3.84 -3.18 -2.43
N ALA A 3 -4.98 -3.85 -2.44
CA ALA A 3 -5.08 -5.27 -2.78
C ALA A 3 -5.68 -5.54 -4.18
N ASN A 4 -6.10 -4.51 -4.93
CA ASN A 4 -6.84 -4.67 -6.18
C ASN A 4 -6.08 -4.21 -7.44
N LEU A 5 -4.77 -3.98 -7.37
CA LEU A 5 -3.97 -3.66 -8.55
C LEU A 5 -3.33 -4.92 -9.14
N ALA A 6 -3.30 -4.99 -10.46
CA ALA A 6 -2.67 -6.07 -11.19
C ALA A 6 -1.16 -6.14 -10.86
N PRO A 7 -0.57 -7.35 -10.75
CA PRO A 7 0.86 -7.52 -10.52
C PRO A 7 1.71 -6.81 -11.56
N ARG A 8 2.83 -6.21 -11.14
CA ARG A 8 3.74 -5.46 -12.03
C ARG A 8 5.11 -6.11 -12.06
N LYS A 9 5.61 -6.41 -13.27
CA LYS A 9 6.98 -6.93 -13.45
C LYS A 9 8.00 -5.82 -13.16
N MET A 10 8.92 -6.10 -12.25
CA MET A 10 10.06 -5.26 -11.89
C MET A 10 11.37 -5.95 -12.31
N ARG A 11 12.48 -5.23 -12.17
CA ARG A 11 13.81 -5.70 -12.60
C ARG A 11 14.23 -7.03 -11.96
N PHE A 12 13.74 -7.34 -10.76
CA PHE A 12 14.15 -8.51 -9.97
C PHE A 12 13.01 -9.47 -9.61
N GLY A 13 11.80 -9.29 -10.19
CA GLY A 13 10.66 -10.12 -9.84
C GLY A 13 9.32 -9.48 -10.18
N ILE A 14 8.24 -10.08 -9.70
CA ILE A 14 6.88 -9.56 -9.85
C ILE A 14 6.49 -8.90 -8.53
N SER A 15 6.05 -7.64 -8.58
CA SER A 15 5.43 -6.95 -7.45
C SER A 15 3.95 -7.28 -7.42
N GLU A 16 3.50 -7.95 -6.35
CA GLU A 16 2.13 -8.42 -6.17
C GLU A 16 1.25 -7.43 -5.39
N GLY A 17 1.81 -6.31 -4.94
CA GLY A 17 1.07 -5.38 -4.09
C GLY A 17 1.64 -3.98 -4.06
N MET A 18 0.81 -3.05 -3.61
CA MET A 18 1.21 -1.66 -3.41
C MET A 18 0.99 -1.22 -1.96
N VAL A 19 1.92 -0.39 -1.49
CA VAL A 19 1.84 0.29 -0.20
C VAL A 19 1.58 1.76 -0.47
N MET A 20 0.65 2.35 0.29
CA MET A 20 0.40 3.78 0.23
C MET A 20 1.42 4.50 1.11
N ALA A 21 1.96 5.61 0.61
CA ALA A 21 2.83 6.50 1.36
C ALA A 21 2.44 7.95 1.04
N ALA A 22 2.61 8.85 2.01
CA ALA A 22 2.33 10.28 1.83
C ALA A 22 3.41 11.12 2.50
N GLY A 23 3.65 12.31 1.94
CA GLY A 23 4.57 13.30 2.49
C GLY A 23 5.04 14.33 1.44
N PRO A 24 5.74 15.41 1.84
CA PRO A 24 6.13 16.50 0.94
C PRO A 24 7.23 16.11 -0.08
N GLY A 25 7.76 14.89 0.00
CA GLY A 25 8.74 14.35 -0.95
C GLY A 25 10.16 14.28 -0.38
N GLY A 26 11.07 13.64 -1.11
CA GLY A 26 12.45 13.46 -0.67
C GLY A 26 12.55 12.50 0.52
N LYS A 27 13.08 12.97 1.66
CA LYS A 27 13.29 12.16 2.86
C LYS A 27 12.03 12.04 3.73
N ASP A 28 11.03 12.88 3.49
CA ASP A 28 9.82 12.97 4.29
C ASP A 28 8.69 12.19 3.62
N ILE A 29 8.86 10.87 3.50
CA ILE A 29 7.84 9.95 3.00
C ILE A 29 7.44 9.02 4.13
N PHE A 30 6.16 9.08 4.54
CA PHE A 30 5.62 8.26 5.61
C PHE A 30 4.77 7.14 5.03
N LEU A 31 5.03 5.90 5.45
CA LEU A 31 4.22 4.75 5.08
C LEU A 31 2.86 4.83 5.78
N LEU A 32 1.80 4.89 4.98
CA LEU A 32 0.43 4.87 5.49
C LEU A 32 0.03 3.41 5.75
N SER A 33 0.29 2.94 6.96
CA SER A 33 -0.26 1.69 7.45
C SER A 33 -1.55 2.00 8.21
N ARG A 34 -2.70 1.68 7.61
CA ARG A 34 -4.00 1.85 8.28
C ARG A 34 -4.08 0.85 9.44
N MET A 35 -4.28 1.35 10.65
CA MET A 35 -4.77 0.56 11.78
C MET A 35 -6.21 0.13 11.49
N LEU A 36 -6.43 -1.17 11.28
CA LEU A 36 -7.76 -1.75 11.19
C LEU A 36 -8.39 -1.76 12.59
N VAL A 37 -9.03 -0.66 12.97
CA VAL A 37 -10.24 -0.75 13.80
C VAL A 37 -11.40 -0.60 12.84
N LEU A 38 -11.89 -1.74 12.33
CA LEU A 38 -13.26 -1.93 11.87
C LEU A 38 -13.38 -3.37 11.36
N ASN A 39 -13.44 -4.28 12.32
CA ASN A 39 -13.89 -5.65 12.13
C ASN A 39 -15.43 -5.73 12.03
N GLN A 40 -16.18 -4.66 11.67
CA GLN A 40 -17.66 -4.68 11.75
C GLN A 40 -18.40 -3.69 10.82
N ALA A 41 -18.17 -3.65 9.50
CA ALA A 41 -19.08 -2.82 8.68
C ALA A 41 -19.30 -3.24 7.23
N ILE A 42 -19.10 -4.51 6.85
CA ILE A 42 -19.73 -5.04 5.63
C ILE A 42 -20.13 -6.49 5.93
N ARG A 43 -21.28 -6.63 6.58
CA ARG A 43 -22.28 -7.57 6.08
C ARG A 43 -22.97 -6.91 4.90
#